data_AF-A0A2K5JIW4-F1
#
_entry.id   AF-A0A2K5JIW4-F1
#
_cell.length_a   1.000
_cell.length_b   1.000
_cell.length_c   1.000
_cell.angle_alpha   90.00
_cell.angle_beta   90.00
_cell.angle_gamma   90.00
#
_symmetry.space_group_name_H-M   'P 1'
#
loop_
_entity.id
_entity.type
_entity.pdbx_description
1 polymer ?
#
loop_
_entity_poly.entity_id
_entity_poly.type
_entity_poly.pdbx_seq_one_letter_code
_entity_poly.pdbx_strand_id
1 'polypeptide(L)'
;MTTRARSPTTLPVIATAHISQNTAHYPSPMIVYARVSQGFLPVLGINVTAIIENEDGHQVTLELWDNGAGADTVKNDGIYSRYFTDYHGNGRYSLKVHAQARKNTARLSQQQNKALYIPGYAENGKIIPNPPKPEVKEDVAEAQIDDFSRLASGGSFTISVVPPNGNHSQVFPPGKIVDLDAKFQGDRIQLSWTAPGKVLDKGRADSYMIRISKHVLDLQENFDKAALINTSGLIPKEAGSVENFEFKPEPSKIENGTTFYIAIQAIREPNVTSEVSNIAQATNFIPPQEPSIPDLGTNISAISLAIFGLAVIVSIF
;
A
#
# COMPACT_ATOMS: atom_id res chain seq x y z
N MET A 1 16.27 -22.86 -17.59
CA MET A 1 16.73 -21.78 -16.69
C MET A 1 18.23 -21.63 -16.88
N THR A 2 18.73 -20.46 -17.33
CA THR A 2 20.16 -20.15 -17.33
C THR A 2 20.42 -19.07 -16.29
N THR A 3 20.74 -19.48 -15.07
CA THR A 3 21.13 -18.59 -13.98
C THR A 3 22.65 -18.66 -13.82
N ARG A 4 23.39 -17.73 -14.43
CA ARG A 4 24.83 -17.59 -14.18
C ARG A 4 25.07 -16.30 -13.39
N ALA A 5 25.81 -16.43 -12.29
CA ALA A 5 26.30 -15.29 -11.53
C ALA A 5 27.24 -14.45 -12.40
N ARG A 6 27.09 -13.12 -12.36
CA ARG A 6 27.95 -12.18 -13.10
C ARG A 6 29.35 -12.13 -12.49
N SER A 7 29.45 -12.25 -11.16
CA SER A 7 30.69 -12.35 -10.41
C SER A 7 30.62 -13.57 -9.49
N PRO A 8 31.73 -14.28 -9.23
CA PRO A 8 31.78 -15.34 -8.21
C PRO A 8 31.43 -14.84 -6.79
N THR A 9 31.46 -13.52 -6.56
CA THR A 9 31.18 -12.89 -5.26
C THR A 9 29.76 -12.37 -5.09
N THR A 10 28.92 -12.39 -6.14
CA THR A 10 27.53 -11.92 -6.06
C THR A 10 26.56 -13.01 -6.49
N LEU A 11 25.52 -13.24 -5.68
CA LEU A 11 24.46 -14.18 -6.04
C LEU A 11 23.77 -13.71 -7.33
N PRO A 12 23.36 -14.62 -8.23
CA PRO A 12 22.64 -14.25 -9.43
C PRO A 12 21.25 -13.74 -9.09
N VAL A 13 20.76 -12.76 -9.84
CA VAL A 13 19.31 -12.47 -9.91
C VAL A 13 18.61 -13.67 -10.53
N ILE A 14 17.59 -14.19 -9.84
CA ILE A 14 16.75 -15.32 -10.24
C ILE A 14 15.34 -14.80 -10.49
N ALA A 15 14.75 -15.23 -11.60
CA ALA A 15 13.33 -15.04 -11.89
C ALA A 15 12.65 -16.41 -11.99
N THR A 16 11.52 -16.58 -11.31
CA THR A 16 10.64 -17.75 -11.46
C THR A 16 9.24 -17.27 -11.81
N ALA A 17 8.48 -18.12 -12.50
CA ALA A 17 7.12 -17.81 -12.92
C ALA A 17 6.19 -18.98 -12.63
N HIS A 18 4.96 -18.68 -12.26
CA HIS A 18 3.95 -19.65 -11.88
C HIS A 18 2.57 -19.13 -12.26
N ILE A 19 1.63 -20.04 -12.51
CA ILE A 19 0.21 -19.72 -12.68
C ILE A 19 -0.55 -20.27 -11.47
N SER A 20 -1.63 -19.61 -11.06
CA SER A 20 -2.41 -20.00 -9.88
C SER A 20 -2.95 -21.44 -9.95
N GLN A 21 -3.31 -21.93 -11.14
CA GLN A 21 -3.91 -23.23 -11.36
C GLN A 21 -3.49 -23.84 -12.71
N ASN A 22 -3.35 -25.16 -12.78
CA ASN A 22 -3.02 -25.84 -14.05
C ASN A 22 -4.23 -26.06 -14.96
N THR A 23 -5.44 -26.05 -14.39
CA THR A 23 -6.70 -26.21 -15.11
C THR A 23 -7.72 -25.26 -14.53
N ALA A 24 -8.49 -24.59 -15.37
CA ALA A 24 -9.59 -23.73 -14.96
C ALA A 24 -10.77 -23.82 -15.92
N HIS A 25 -11.95 -23.42 -15.43
CA HIS A 25 -13.14 -23.23 -16.23
C HIS A 25 -13.47 -21.74 -16.28
N TYR A 26 -13.81 -21.21 -17.45
CA TYR A 26 -14.34 -19.85 -17.54
C TYR A 26 -15.66 -19.75 -16.74
N PRO A 27 -15.90 -18.68 -15.97
CA PRO A 27 -15.11 -17.46 -15.81
C PRO A 27 -14.30 -17.47 -14.51
N SER A 28 -13.42 -18.46 -14.30
CA SER A 28 -12.51 -18.42 -13.15
C SER A 28 -11.34 -17.46 -13.44
N PRO A 29 -11.00 -16.56 -12.51
CA PRO A 29 -9.85 -15.68 -12.70
C PRO A 29 -8.56 -16.48 -12.51
N MET A 30 -7.63 -16.33 -13.44
CA MET A 30 -6.29 -16.90 -13.33
C MET A 30 -5.33 -15.82 -12.85
N ILE A 31 -4.34 -16.18 -12.03
CA ILE A 31 -3.32 -15.23 -11.56
C ILE A 31 -1.97 -15.67 -12.06
N VAL A 32 -1.26 -14.75 -12.69
CA VAL A 32 0.13 -14.94 -13.09
C VAL A 32 1.01 -14.41 -11.98
N TYR A 33 1.97 -15.22 -11.51
CA TYR A 33 2.96 -14.84 -10.52
C TYR A 33 4.36 -14.88 -11.14
N ALA A 34 5.18 -13.91 -10.77
CA ALA A 34 6.60 -13.88 -11.08
C ALA A 34 7.39 -13.43 -9.86
N ARG A 35 8.31 -14.27 -9.38
CA ARG A 35 9.20 -13.90 -8.28
C ARG A 35 10.55 -13.49 -8.85
N VAL A 36 11.04 -12.30 -8.48
CA VAL A 36 12.37 -11.82 -8.85
C VAL A 36 13.18 -11.49 -7.60
N SER A 37 14.30 -12.18 -7.42
CA SER A 37 15.10 -12.09 -6.20
C SER A 37 16.59 -12.27 -6.46
N GLN A 38 17.42 -11.73 -5.57
CA GLN A 38 18.85 -12.01 -5.51
C GLN A 38 19.18 -12.55 -4.11
N GLY A 39 19.42 -13.86 -4.03
CA GLY A 39 19.40 -14.55 -2.74
C GLY A 39 18.02 -14.47 -2.10
N PHE A 40 17.94 -13.95 -0.86
CA PHE A 40 16.67 -13.76 -0.15
C PHE A 40 16.06 -12.37 -0.33
N LEU A 41 16.76 -11.47 -1.03
CA LEU A 41 16.33 -10.08 -1.18
C LEU A 41 15.44 -9.92 -2.42
N PRO A 42 14.26 -9.28 -2.29
CA PRO A 42 13.44 -8.92 -3.42
C PRO A 42 14.12 -7.89 -4.33
N VAL A 43 13.92 -8.05 -5.63
CA VAL A 43 14.37 -7.10 -6.64
C VAL A 43 13.18 -6.26 -7.06
N LEU A 44 13.26 -4.95 -6.84
CA LEU A 44 12.20 -3.99 -7.12
C LEU A 44 12.61 -2.99 -8.21
N GLY A 45 11.66 -2.19 -8.70
CA GLY A 45 11.93 -1.12 -9.68
C GLY A 45 12.27 -1.64 -11.09
N ILE A 46 11.84 -2.87 -11.39
CA ILE A 46 12.05 -3.54 -12.68
C ILE A 46 10.74 -3.68 -13.46
N ASN A 47 10.86 -3.84 -14.78
CA ASN A 47 9.73 -4.20 -15.61
C ASN A 47 9.61 -5.73 -15.65
N VAL A 48 8.43 -6.25 -15.31
CA VAL A 48 8.11 -7.68 -15.38
C VAL A 48 6.91 -7.86 -16.30
N THR A 49 7.11 -8.60 -17.38
CA THR A 49 6.05 -8.87 -18.37
C THR A 49 5.83 -10.36 -18.52
N ALA A 50 4.57 -10.79 -18.47
CA ALA A 50 4.13 -12.12 -18.80
C ALA A 50 3.67 -12.16 -20.27
N ILE A 51 4.05 -13.23 -20.94
CA ILE A 51 3.67 -13.59 -22.29
C ILE A 51 2.88 -14.89 -22.16
N ILE A 52 1.59 -14.82 -22.52
CA ILE A 52 0.69 -15.95 -22.52
C ILE A 52 0.31 -16.25 -23.97
N GLU A 53 0.51 -17.48 -24.42
CA GLU A 53 0.31 -17.90 -25.81
C GLU A 53 -0.58 -19.14 -25.87
N ASN A 54 -1.65 -19.11 -26.67
CA ASN A 54 -2.55 -20.25 -26.88
C ASN A 54 -2.04 -21.21 -27.97
N GLU A 55 -2.73 -22.33 -28.18
CA GLU A 55 -2.37 -23.34 -29.20
C GLU A 55 -2.44 -22.82 -30.65
N ASP A 56 -3.25 -21.79 -30.90
CA ASP A 56 -3.39 -21.14 -32.20
C ASP A 56 -2.31 -20.06 -32.44
N GLY A 57 -1.39 -19.84 -31.49
CA GLY A 57 -0.32 -18.84 -31.56
C GLY A 57 -0.77 -17.41 -31.21
N HIS A 58 -1.98 -17.21 -30.70
CA HIS A 58 -2.41 -15.91 -30.19
C HIS A 58 -1.69 -15.59 -28.88
N GLN A 59 -1.00 -14.45 -28.87
CA GLN A 59 -0.17 -14.02 -27.76
C GLN A 59 -0.75 -12.79 -27.06
N VAL A 60 -0.88 -12.87 -25.74
CA VAL A 60 -1.24 -11.75 -24.87
C VAL A 60 -0.01 -11.38 -24.03
N THR A 61 0.30 -10.09 -23.99
CA THR A 61 1.35 -9.54 -23.11
C THR A 61 0.69 -8.83 -21.93
N LEU A 62 1.11 -9.17 -20.72
CA LEU A 62 0.58 -8.66 -19.45
C LEU A 62 1.74 -8.17 -18.58
N GLU A 63 1.81 -6.86 -18.33
CA GLU A 63 2.74 -6.30 -17.32
C GLU A 63 2.30 -6.75 -15.92
N LEU A 64 3.20 -7.25 -15.08
CA LEU A 64 2.94 -7.67 -13.71
C LEU A 64 3.41 -6.60 -12.71
N TRP A 65 2.72 -6.47 -11.58
CA TRP A 65 2.99 -5.43 -10.58
C TRP A 65 3.29 -6.04 -9.21
N ASP A 66 4.16 -5.36 -8.46
CA ASP A 66 4.48 -5.62 -7.04
C ASP A 66 4.09 -4.37 -6.23
N ASN A 67 2.78 -4.09 -6.19
CA ASN A 67 2.18 -2.86 -5.68
C ASN A 67 1.26 -3.08 -4.46
N GLY A 68 1.03 -4.33 -4.05
CA GLY A 68 0.16 -4.75 -2.98
C GLY A 68 -1.33 -4.55 -3.26
N ALA A 69 -1.74 -4.54 -4.53
CA ALA A 69 -3.13 -4.41 -4.92
C ALA A 69 -3.57 -5.45 -5.98
N GLY A 70 -4.87 -5.72 -6.01
CA GLY A 70 -5.44 -6.66 -6.97
C GLY A 70 -4.95 -8.09 -6.71
N ALA A 71 -4.31 -8.70 -7.71
CA ALA A 71 -3.74 -10.03 -7.55
C ALA A 71 -2.50 -10.05 -6.64
N ASP A 72 -1.83 -8.91 -6.50
CA ASP A 72 -0.67 -8.77 -5.64
C ASP A 72 -1.08 -8.42 -4.21
N THR A 73 -0.71 -9.27 -3.26
CA THR A 73 -1.16 -9.16 -1.87
C THR A 73 -0.17 -8.40 -0.98
N VAL A 74 1.12 -8.38 -1.35
CA VAL A 74 2.16 -7.79 -0.50
C VAL A 74 3.08 -6.92 -1.33
N LYS A 75 2.90 -5.61 -1.19
CA LYS A 75 3.75 -4.62 -1.86
C LYS A 75 5.22 -4.78 -1.54
N ASN A 76 6.06 -4.65 -2.57
CA ASN A 76 7.50 -4.61 -2.54
C ASN A 76 8.16 -5.88 -1.97
N ASP A 77 7.55 -7.06 -2.16
CA ASP A 77 8.10 -8.34 -1.69
C ASP A 77 8.84 -9.14 -2.78
N GLY A 78 8.96 -8.57 -3.99
CA GLY A 78 9.61 -9.17 -5.14
C GLY A 78 8.75 -10.22 -5.86
N ILE A 79 7.48 -10.37 -5.48
CA ILE A 79 6.47 -11.16 -6.18
C ILE A 79 5.58 -10.21 -6.97
N TYR A 80 5.73 -10.27 -8.28
CA TYR A 80 4.91 -9.52 -9.21
C TYR A 80 3.73 -10.37 -9.64
N SER A 81 2.52 -9.85 -9.58
CA SER A 81 1.34 -10.62 -9.98
C SER A 81 0.20 -9.79 -10.53
N ARG A 82 -0.60 -10.41 -11.39
CA ARG A 82 -1.82 -9.84 -11.99
C ARG A 82 -2.82 -10.91 -12.42
N TYR A 83 -4.08 -10.50 -12.54
CA TYR A 83 -5.11 -11.35 -13.13
C TYR A 83 -4.97 -11.48 -14.65
N PHE A 84 -5.19 -12.69 -15.15
CA PHE A 84 -5.34 -12.99 -16.56
C PHE A 84 -6.80 -13.36 -16.86
N THR A 85 -7.43 -12.58 -17.73
CA THR A 85 -8.85 -12.70 -18.11
C THR A 85 -9.08 -12.69 -19.62
N ASP A 86 -8.02 -12.54 -20.42
CA ASP A 86 -8.05 -12.34 -21.87
C ASP A 86 -7.92 -13.68 -22.61
N TYR A 87 -8.93 -14.55 -22.43
CA TYR A 87 -8.95 -15.88 -23.03
C TYR A 87 -9.38 -15.82 -24.49
N HIS A 88 -8.56 -16.37 -25.39
CA HIS A 88 -8.82 -16.51 -26.82
C HIS A 88 -9.11 -17.98 -27.17
N GLY A 89 -10.22 -18.49 -26.65
CA GLY A 89 -10.67 -19.87 -26.87
C GLY A 89 -10.26 -20.87 -25.79
N ASN A 90 -10.79 -22.09 -25.94
CA ASN A 90 -10.47 -23.23 -25.08
C ASN A 90 -9.12 -23.84 -25.46
N GLY A 91 -8.50 -24.56 -24.54
CA GLY A 91 -7.29 -25.32 -24.80
C GLY A 91 -6.14 -24.91 -23.91
N ARG A 92 -4.92 -25.27 -24.35
CA ARG A 92 -3.70 -25.05 -23.58
C ARG A 92 -3.11 -23.67 -23.84
N TYR A 93 -2.65 -23.04 -22.78
CA TYR A 93 -1.95 -21.76 -22.80
C TYR A 93 -0.57 -21.96 -22.18
N SER A 94 0.47 -21.45 -22.82
CA SER A 94 1.83 -21.45 -22.29
C SER A 94 2.16 -20.10 -21.65
N LEU A 95 2.94 -20.10 -20.57
CA LEU A 95 3.36 -18.91 -19.84
C LEU A 95 4.87 -18.74 -19.90
N LYS A 96 5.32 -17.57 -20.32
CA LYS A 96 6.71 -17.10 -20.20
C LYS A 96 6.70 -15.74 -19.50
N VAL A 97 7.68 -15.49 -18.64
CA VAL A 97 7.87 -14.19 -17.98
C VAL A 97 9.24 -13.65 -18.31
N HIS A 98 9.27 -12.37 -18.65
CA HIS A 98 10.47 -11.59 -18.90
C HIS A 98 10.60 -10.51 -17.83
N ALA A 99 11.63 -10.64 -16.98
CA ALA A 99 12.00 -9.66 -15.97
C ALA A 99 13.23 -8.86 -16.44
N GLN A 100 13.10 -7.55 -16.50
CA GLN A 100 14.12 -6.67 -17.05
C GLN A 100 14.35 -5.42 -16.19
N ALA A 101 15.61 -5.20 -15.82
CA ALA A 101 16.10 -3.95 -15.28
C ALA A 101 16.75 -3.12 -16.41
N ARG A 102 16.45 -1.82 -16.48
CA ARG A 102 17.11 -0.87 -17.37
C ARG A 102 17.41 0.41 -16.61
N LYS A 103 18.44 1.15 -17.02
CA LYS A 103 18.73 2.51 -16.53
C LYS A 103 18.95 2.58 -15.02
N ASN A 104 19.47 1.51 -14.41
CA ASN A 104 19.81 1.48 -12.99
C ASN A 104 18.61 1.78 -12.05
N THR A 105 17.38 1.42 -12.49
CA THR A 105 16.16 1.56 -11.68
C THR A 105 15.98 0.41 -10.69
N ALA A 106 16.69 -0.69 -10.90
CA ALA A 106 16.56 -1.89 -10.08
C ALA A 106 17.25 -1.71 -8.74
N ARG A 107 16.57 -2.16 -7.68
CA ARG A 107 17.06 -2.07 -6.31
C ARG A 107 16.79 -3.35 -5.55
N LEU A 108 17.71 -3.71 -4.66
CA LEU A 108 17.45 -4.69 -3.61
C LEU A 108 16.77 -4.00 -2.45
N SER A 109 15.61 -4.52 -2.05
CA SER A 109 14.95 -4.09 -0.82
C SER A 109 15.30 -5.05 0.31
N GLN A 110 15.76 -4.51 1.43
CA GLN A 110 15.82 -5.26 2.68
C GLN A 110 14.47 -5.12 3.36
N GLN A 111 13.78 -6.24 3.59
CA GLN A 111 12.51 -6.22 4.31
C GLN A 111 12.73 -5.62 5.71
N GLN A 112 12.11 -4.47 5.97
CA GLN A 112 12.09 -3.89 7.30
C GLN A 112 11.35 -4.83 8.25
N ASN A 113 11.93 -5.07 9.43
CA ASN A 113 11.28 -5.85 10.46
C ASN A 113 10.03 -5.10 10.94
N LYS A 114 8.83 -5.59 10.57
CA LYS A 114 7.53 -4.96 10.87
C LYS A 114 7.05 -5.19 12.31
N ALA A 115 7.90 -5.71 13.19
CA ALA A 115 7.57 -5.86 14.61
C ALA A 115 7.21 -4.48 15.22
N LEU A 116 6.09 -4.43 15.94
CA LEU A 116 5.64 -3.22 16.61
C LEU A 116 6.66 -2.83 17.67
N TYR A 117 7.22 -1.62 17.58
CA TYR A 117 8.04 -1.07 18.65
C TYR A 117 7.12 -0.71 19.83
N ILE A 118 7.32 -1.37 20.96
CA ILE A 118 6.58 -1.09 22.19
C ILE A 118 7.27 0.09 22.88
N PRO A 119 6.62 1.26 23.02
CA PRO A 119 7.26 2.47 23.56
C PRO A 119 7.52 2.42 25.07
N GLY A 120 6.92 1.46 25.78
CA GLY A 120 7.11 1.26 27.20
C GLY A 120 6.13 0.23 27.77
N TYR A 121 6.25 -0.05 29.07
CA TYR A 121 5.35 -0.95 29.80
C TYR A 121 4.93 -0.32 31.13
N ALA A 122 3.81 -0.78 31.69
CA ALA A 122 3.32 -0.31 32.98
C ALA A 122 3.73 -1.27 34.10
N GLU A 123 4.33 -0.74 35.15
CA GLU A 123 4.69 -1.47 36.37
C GLU A 123 4.25 -0.66 37.60
N ASN A 124 3.43 -1.25 38.46
CA ASN A 124 2.89 -0.60 39.67
C ASN A 124 2.23 0.78 39.42
N GLY A 125 1.52 0.93 38.30
CA GLY A 125 0.85 2.19 37.93
C GLY A 125 1.76 3.28 37.37
N LYS A 126 3.07 3.00 37.20
CA LYS A 126 4.04 3.90 36.57
C LYS A 126 4.38 3.39 35.16
N ILE A 127 4.37 4.27 34.17
CA ILE A 127 4.79 3.96 32.80
C ILE A 127 6.33 4.02 32.74
N ILE A 128 6.97 2.92 32.36
CA ILE A 128 8.41 2.81 32.13
C ILE A 128 8.64 2.84 30.61
N PRO A 129 9.31 3.87 30.07
CA PRO A 129 9.58 3.96 28.64
C PRO A 129 10.68 2.97 28.23
N ASN A 130 10.52 2.36 27.06
CA ASN A 130 11.57 1.60 26.40
C ASN A 130 12.56 2.55 25.69
N PRO A 131 13.82 2.14 25.47
CA PRO A 131 14.81 2.94 24.75
C PRO A 131 14.29 3.34 23.37
N PRO A 132 14.42 4.62 22.96
CA PRO A 132 13.81 5.14 21.74
C PRO A 132 14.10 4.21 20.57
N LYS A 133 13.07 3.98 19.74
CA LYS A 133 13.19 3.15 18.54
C LYS A 133 14.45 3.60 17.80
N PRO A 134 15.42 2.71 17.55
CA PRO A 134 16.59 3.07 16.76
C PRO A 134 16.11 3.72 15.47
N GLU A 135 16.68 4.87 15.12
CA GLU A 135 16.40 5.50 13.83
C GLU A 135 16.81 4.53 12.73
N VAL A 136 15.84 3.78 12.22
CA VAL A 136 16.00 3.06 10.97
C VAL A 136 16.00 4.18 9.94
N LYS A 137 17.18 4.52 9.43
CA LYS A 137 17.27 5.37 8.24
C LYS A 137 16.35 4.72 7.20
N GLU A 138 15.33 5.45 6.75
CA GLU A 138 14.47 4.97 5.64
C GLU A 138 15.31 4.69 4.39
N ASP A 139 16.52 5.27 4.31
CA ASP A 139 17.64 4.79 3.51
C ASP A 139 18.17 3.43 4.03
N VAL A 140 17.31 2.41 4.03
CA VAL A 140 17.77 1.02 4.20
C VAL A 140 18.44 0.63 2.90
N ALA A 141 19.71 1.03 2.75
CA ALA A 141 20.64 0.73 1.66
C ALA A 141 19.99 -0.04 0.50
N GLU A 142 19.24 0.68 -0.33
CA GLU A 142 18.73 0.17 -1.60
C GLU A 142 19.95 -0.05 -2.48
N ALA A 143 20.52 -1.24 -2.42
CA ALA A 143 21.67 -1.56 -3.25
C ALA A 143 21.18 -1.55 -4.70
N GLN A 144 21.64 -0.57 -5.46
CA GLN A 144 21.40 -0.52 -6.89
C GLN A 144 21.93 -1.79 -7.53
N ILE A 145 21.11 -2.36 -8.41
CA ILE A 145 21.47 -3.53 -9.18
C ILE A 145 21.72 -3.09 -10.61
N ASP A 146 22.80 -3.58 -11.19
CA ASP A 146 23.07 -3.42 -12.61
C ASP A 146 21.92 -3.94 -13.49
N ASP A 147 21.85 -3.41 -14.69
CA ASP A 147 20.90 -3.86 -15.71
C ASP A 147 21.00 -5.38 -15.94
N PHE A 148 19.84 -6.03 -16.03
CA PHE A 148 19.74 -7.46 -16.27
C PHE A 148 18.49 -7.80 -17.07
N SER A 149 18.52 -8.98 -17.67
CA SER A 149 17.39 -9.61 -18.35
C SER A 149 17.31 -11.06 -17.91
N ARG A 150 16.12 -11.51 -17.49
CA ARG A 150 15.84 -12.90 -17.11
C ARG A 150 14.56 -13.36 -17.77
N LEU A 151 14.61 -14.56 -18.34
CA LEU A 151 13.45 -15.25 -18.90
C LEU A 151 13.15 -16.48 -18.04
N ALA A 152 11.91 -16.59 -17.58
CA ALA A 152 11.40 -17.72 -16.82
C ALA A 152 10.23 -18.35 -17.58
N SER A 153 10.21 -19.68 -17.66
CA SER A 153 8.98 -20.38 -18.07
C SER A 153 8.09 -20.53 -16.83
N GLY A 154 6.81 -20.22 -16.98
CA GLY A 154 5.78 -20.42 -15.96
C GLY A 154 4.92 -21.66 -16.18
N GLY A 155 5.37 -22.58 -17.06
CA GLY A 155 4.62 -23.78 -17.42
C GLY A 155 3.50 -23.50 -18.40
N SER A 156 2.43 -24.29 -18.30
CA SER A 156 1.22 -24.15 -19.11
C SER A 156 -0.01 -24.52 -18.30
N PHE A 157 -1.16 -23.94 -18.66
CA PHE A 157 -2.45 -24.26 -18.07
C PHE A 157 -3.50 -24.52 -19.15
N THR A 158 -4.59 -25.18 -18.80
CA THR A 158 -5.71 -25.45 -19.70
C THR A 158 -6.95 -24.70 -19.23
N ILE A 159 -7.58 -23.95 -20.13
CA ILE A 159 -8.87 -23.29 -19.90
C ILE A 159 -9.95 -23.98 -20.73
N SER A 160 -11.16 -24.07 -20.18
CA SER A 160 -12.31 -24.66 -20.86
C SER A 160 -13.58 -23.86 -20.61
N VAL A 161 -14.61 -24.10 -21.42
CA VAL A 161 -15.92 -23.42 -21.37
C VAL A 161 -15.83 -21.91 -21.69
N VAL A 162 -14.78 -21.49 -22.40
CA VAL A 162 -14.64 -20.14 -22.95
C VAL A 162 -15.68 -19.95 -24.07
N PRO A 163 -16.58 -18.96 -23.97
CA PRO A 163 -17.58 -18.70 -25.01
C PRO A 163 -16.92 -18.26 -26.34
N PRO A 164 -17.30 -18.82 -27.50
CA PRO A 164 -16.60 -18.57 -28.76
C PRO A 164 -16.75 -17.14 -29.33
N ASN A 165 -17.77 -16.38 -28.89
CA ASN A 165 -18.08 -15.02 -29.39
C ASN A 165 -18.43 -14.04 -28.25
N GLY A 166 -17.94 -14.29 -27.02
CA GLY A 166 -18.34 -13.52 -25.84
C GLY A 166 -17.48 -12.28 -25.61
N ASN A 167 -18.08 -11.18 -25.15
CA ASN A 167 -17.31 -10.12 -24.50
C ASN A 167 -16.84 -10.64 -23.12
N HIS A 168 -15.64 -11.22 -23.08
CA HIS A 168 -15.06 -11.88 -21.90
C HIS A 168 -14.87 -10.96 -20.68
N SER A 169 -15.07 -9.64 -20.86
CA SER A 169 -14.97 -8.63 -19.80
C SER A 169 -16.23 -8.49 -18.93
N GLN A 170 -17.33 -9.17 -19.25
CA GLN A 170 -18.62 -8.93 -18.57
C GLN A 170 -18.79 -9.65 -17.23
N VAL A 171 -17.93 -10.62 -16.88
CA VAL A 171 -18.22 -11.50 -15.74
C VAL A 171 -17.49 -11.10 -14.46
N PHE A 172 -16.32 -10.46 -14.54
CA PHE A 172 -15.59 -10.09 -13.33
C PHE A 172 -15.91 -8.67 -12.89
N PRO A 173 -16.30 -8.46 -11.62
CA PRO A 173 -16.40 -7.12 -11.05
C PRO A 173 -15.00 -6.48 -10.89
N PRO A 174 -14.94 -5.18 -10.58
CA PRO A 174 -13.71 -4.54 -10.13
C PRO A 174 -13.08 -5.28 -8.94
N GLY A 175 -11.75 -5.26 -8.87
CA GLY A 175 -11.00 -5.87 -7.77
C GLY A 175 -11.29 -5.19 -6.44
N LYS A 176 -11.15 -5.94 -5.34
CA LYS A 176 -11.24 -5.41 -3.99
C LYS A 176 -10.08 -4.43 -3.72
N ILE A 177 -10.40 -3.28 -3.16
CA ILE A 177 -9.40 -2.34 -2.65
C ILE A 177 -8.95 -2.84 -1.27
N VAL A 178 -7.64 -3.08 -1.10
CA VAL A 178 -7.09 -3.69 0.11
C VAL A 178 -6.17 -2.76 0.92
N ASP A 179 -5.83 -1.60 0.35
CA ASP A 179 -4.87 -0.64 0.86
C ASP A 179 -5.49 0.74 1.11
N LEU A 180 -6.81 0.80 1.35
CA LEU A 180 -7.47 2.06 1.69
C LEU A 180 -6.89 2.62 2.98
N ASP A 181 -6.39 3.84 2.90
CA ASP A 181 -5.88 4.63 4.02
C ASP A 181 -6.69 5.91 4.17
N ALA A 182 -6.83 6.37 5.42
CA ALA A 182 -7.58 7.56 5.76
C ALA A 182 -6.87 8.34 6.87
N LYS A 183 -6.66 9.63 6.67
CA LYS A 183 -6.06 10.50 7.67
C LYS A 183 -6.74 11.87 7.72
N PHE A 184 -6.71 12.48 8.89
CA PHE A 184 -7.13 13.87 9.03
C PHE A 184 -6.05 14.81 8.49
N GLN A 185 -6.49 15.79 7.70
CA GLN A 185 -5.70 16.92 7.25
C GLN A 185 -6.46 18.20 7.58
N GLY A 186 -6.13 18.82 8.73
CA GLY A 186 -6.92 19.92 9.27
C GLY A 186 -8.33 19.45 9.65
N ASP A 187 -9.36 20.06 9.05
CA ASP A 187 -10.77 19.72 9.26
C ASP A 187 -11.34 18.75 8.20
N ARG A 188 -10.49 18.20 7.32
CA ARG A 188 -10.87 17.32 6.23
C ARG A 188 -10.26 15.93 6.42
N ILE A 189 -10.88 14.93 5.81
CA ILE A 189 -10.34 13.56 5.72
C ILE A 189 -9.77 13.37 4.33
N GLN A 190 -8.49 13.05 4.27
CA GLN A 190 -7.79 12.63 3.05
C GLN A 190 -7.75 11.11 2.99
N LEU A 191 -8.24 10.56 1.88
CA LEU A 191 -8.20 9.15 1.53
C LEU A 191 -7.13 8.90 0.46
N SER A 192 -6.47 7.74 0.56
CA SER A 192 -5.53 7.24 -0.46
C SER A 192 -5.72 5.73 -0.62
N TRP A 193 -5.69 5.24 -1.86
CA TRP A 193 -5.77 3.81 -2.17
C TRP A 193 -5.20 3.52 -3.56
N THR A 194 -4.99 2.25 -3.89
CA THR A 194 -4.64 1.85 -5.25
C THR A 194 -5.90 1.59 -6.09
N ALA A 195 -6.01 2.26 -7.24
CA ALA A 195 -7.15 2.12 -8.15
C ALA A 195 -7.33 0.66 -8.60
N PRO A 196 -8.52 0.05 -8.42
CA PRO A 196 -8.85 -1.21 -9.05
C PRO A 196 -9.16 -0.98 -10.54
N GLY A 197 -9.26 -2.08 -11.29
CA GLY A 197 -9.69 -2.03 -12.68
C GLY A 197 -11.21 -2.00 -12.85
N LYS A 198 -11.64 -1.87 -14.11
CA LYS A 198 -13.03 -2.15 -14.49
C LYS A 198 -13.37 -3.62 -14.25
N VAL A 199 -12.40 -4.49 -14.54
CA VAL A 199 -12.48 -5.94 -14.46
C VAL A 199 -11.27 -6.39 -13.65
N LEU A 200 -11.48 -6.74 -12.39
CA LEU A 200 -10.42 -7.04 -11.43
C LEU A 200 -9.37 -5.91 -11.36
N ASP A 201 -8.17 -6.12 -11.88
CA ASP A 201 -7.04 -5.16 -11.93
C ASP A 201 -6.75 -4.66 -13.37
N LYS A 202 -7.73 -4.76 -14.29
CA LYS A 202 -7.60 -4.32 -15.70
C LYS A 202 -8.57 -3.17 -16.03
N GLY A 203 -8.03 -2.14 -16.70
CA GLY A 203 -8.78 -0.97 -17.15
C GLY A 203 -9.11 0.00 -16.02
N ARG A 204 -10.23 0.70 -16.16
CA ARG A 204 -10.63 1.81 -15.26
C ARG A 204 -12.02 1.61 -14.70
N ALA A 205 -12.19 1.72 -13.39
CA ALA A 205 -13.50 1.77 -12.78
C ALA A 205 -14.33 2.95 -13.33
N ASP A 206 -15.66 2.84 -13.27
CA ASP A 206 -16.56 3.90 -13.71
C ASP A 206 -16.70 4.99 -12.63
N SER A 207 -16.88 4.57 -11.38
CA SER A 207 -17.01 5.46 -10.22
C SER A 207 -16.71 4.72 -8.91
N TYR A 208 -16.71 5.44 -7.79
CA TYR A 208 -16.56 4.88 -6.45
C TYR A 208 -17.77 5.20 -5.56
N MET A 209 -18.19 4.21 -4.77
CA MET A 209 -19.11 4.39 -3.66
C MET A 209 -18.30 4.44 -2.36
N ILE A 210 -18.20 5.62 -1.75
CA ILE A 210 -17.47 5.83 -0.51
C ILE A 210 -18.49 6.05 0.61
N ARG A 211 -18.37 5.29 1.70
CA ARG A 211 -19.25 5.40 2.86
C ARG A 211 -18.48 5.58 4.14
N ILE A 212 -19.09 6.32 5.07
CA ILE A 212 -18.51 6.71 6.35
C ILE A 212 -19.46 6.36 7.49
N SER A 213 -18.91 5.94 8.62
CA SER A 213 -19.63 5.82 9.89
C SER A 213 -18.73 6.14 11.08
N LYS A 214 -19.32 6.41 12.25
CA LYS A 214 -18.65 6.44 13.55
C LYS A 214 -18.55 5.05 14.20
N HIS A 215 -19.24 4.05 13.65
CA HIS A 215 -19.22 2.67 14.14
C HIS A 215 -18.73 1.73 13.03
N VAL A 216 -17.68 0.96 13.34
CA VAL A 216 -17.07 0.01 12.39
C VAL A 216 -18.05 -1.06 11.90
N LEU A 217 -18.95 -1.52 12.76
CA LEU A 217 -19.94 -2.56 12.45
C LEU A 217 -20.92 -2.13 11.34
N ASP A 218 -21.22 -0.83 11.24
CA ASP A 218 -22.08 -0.32 10.18
C ASP A 218 -21.48 -0.60 8.80
N LEU A 219 -20.15 -0.51 8.67
CA LEU A 219 -19.46 -0.77 7.41
C LEU A 219 -19.16 -2.25 7.19
N GLN A 220 -18.98 -3.03 8.26
CA GLN A 220 -18.76 -4.48 8.17
C GLN A 220 -20.02 -5.26 7.81
N GLU A 221 -21.15 -4.93 8.42
CA GLU A 221 -22.39 -5.71 8.32
C GLU A 221 -23.44 -5.04 7.44
N ASN A 222 -23.44 -3.71 7.34
CA ASN A 222 -24.53 -2.95 6.74
C ASN A 222 -24.00 -1.80 5.86
N PHE A 223 -22.99 -2.06 5.02
CA PHE A 223 -22.35 -1.05 4.18
C PHE A 223 -23.38 -0.15 3.49
N ASP A 224 -24.43 -0.72 2.91
CA ASP A 224 -25.47 0.02 2.19
C ASP A 224 -26.34 0.98 3.01
N LYS A 225 -26.24 0.95 4.34
CA LYS A 225 -26.94 1.87 5.26
C LYS A 225 -26.05 2.99 5.80
N ALA A 226 -24.73 2.86 5.72
CA ALA A 226 -23.80 3.88 6.20
C ALA A 226 -23.91 5.16 5.37
N ALA A 227 -23.49 6.30 5.94
CA ALA A 227 -23.63 7.59 5.28
C ALA A 227 -22.80 7.63 3.98
N LEU A 228 -23.44 8.03 2.87
CA LEU A 228 -22.82 8.13 1.56
C LEU A 228 -22.06 9.45 1.42
N ILE A 229 -20.82 9.38 0.96
CA ILE A 229 -20.03 10.55 0.60
C ILE A 229 -20.28 10.92 -0.86
N ASN A 230 -20.40 12.21 -1.14
CA ASN A 230 -20.53 12.69 -2.51
C ASN A 230 -19.19 12.53 -3.27
N THR A 231 -19.18 11.65 -4.26
CA THR A 231 -18.02 11.33 -5.11
C THR A 231 -18.15 11.89 -6.52
N SER A 232 -19.08 12.81 -6.79
CA SER A 232 -19.33 13.31 -8.16
C SER A 232 -18.13 13.97 -8.84
N GLY A 233 -17.17 14.50 -8.07
CA GLY A 233 -15.93 15.08 -8.58
C GLY A 233 -14.76 14.10 -8.70
N LEU A 234 -14.91 12.84 -8.27
CA LEU A 234 -13.86 11.83 -8.30
C LEU A 234 -13.90 11.06 -9.62
N ILE A 235 -12.88 11.27 -10.45
CA ILE A 235 -12.70 10.55 -11.72
C ILE A 235 -11.71 9.41 -11.46
N PRO A 236 -12.13 8.13 -11.54
CA PRO A 236 -11.22 7.02 -11.34
C PRO A 236 -10.05 7.01 -12.32
N LYS A 237 -8.87 6.63 -11.83
CA LYS A 237 -7.65 6.43 -12.61
C LYS A 237 -7.55 4.98 -13.10
N GLU A 238 -6.63 4.76 -14.04
CA GLU A 238 -6.29 3.41 -14.50
C GLU A 238 -5.80 2.52 -13.36
N ALA A 239 -6.14 1.23 -13.43
CA ALA A 239 -5.76 0.24 -12.44
C ALA A 239 -4.27 0.31 -12.08
N GLY A 240 -3.96 0.13 -10.80
CA GLY A 240 -2.59 0.19 -10.28
C GLY A 240 -2.09 1.60 -9.99
N SER A 241 -2.82 2.66 -10.40
CA SER A 241 -2.49 4.05 -10.05
C SER A 241 -2.93 4.40 -8.64
N VAL A 242 -2.22 5.30 -7.98
CA VAL A 242 -2.64 5.82 -6.66
C VAL A 242 -3.76 6.86 -6.81
N GLU A 243 -4.86 6.63 -6.11
CA GLU A 243 -6.00 7.52 -5.96
C GLU A 243 -5.85 8.40 -4.73
N ASN A 244 -6.36 9.61 -4.82
CA ASN A 244 -6.42 10.54 -3.69
C ASN A 244 -7.76 11.25 -3.73
N PHE A 245 -8.47 11.27 -2.61
CA PHE A 245 -9.74 11.96 -2.48
C PHE A 245 -9.85 12.62 -1.12
N GLU A 246 -10.41 13.82 -1.08
CA GLU A 246 -10.52 14.58 0.15
C GLU A 246 -11.93 15.15 0.30
N PHE A 247 -12.51 15.00 1.48
CA PHE A 247 -13.83 15.50 1.81
C PHE A 247 -13.88 15.99 3.25
N LYS A 248 -14.86 16.84 3.54
CA LYS A 248 -15.15 17.29 4.90
C LYS A 248 -16.25 16.40 5.48
N PRO A 249 -16.01 15.71 6.62
CA PRO A 249 -17.04 14.86 7.22
C PRO A 249 -18.10 15.72 7.93
N GLU A 250 -19.31 15.20 8.03
CA GLU A 250 -20.41 15.84 8.76
C GLU A 250 -20.63 15.18 10.14
N PRO A 251 -20.94 15.96 11.20
CA PRO A 251 -21.06 17.42 11.22
C PRO A 251 -19.70 18.14 11.11
N SER A 252 -19.70 19.31 10.48
CA SER A 252 -18.51 20.18 10.29
C SER A 252 -17.72 20.52 11.58
N LYS A 253 -18.33 20.39 12.77
CA LYS A 253 -17.65 20.53 14.07
C LYS A 253 -17.34 19.13 14.61
N ILE A 254 -16.07 18.75 14.54
CA ILE A 254 -15.59 17.44 14.96
C ILE A 254 -14.93 17.59 16.33
N GLU A 255 -15.44 16.89 17.33
CA GLU A 255 -14.84 16.87 18.67
C GLU A 255 -13.47 16.18 18.65
N ASN A 256 -12.58 16.59 19.55
CA ASN A 256 -11.27 15.95 19.70
C ASN A 256 -11.45 14.48 20.13
N GLY A 257 -10.71 13.57 19.52
CA GLY A 257 -10.84 12.12 19.73
C GLY A 257 -11.93 11.44 18.89
N THR A 258 -12.70 12.19 18.08
CA THR A 258 -13.69 11.58 17.19
C THR A 258 -13.00 10.68 16.16
N THR A 259 -13.49 9.45 16.03
CA THR A 259 -13.02 8.48 15.04
C THR A 259 -14.08 8.23 13.98
N PHE A 260 -13.67 8.26 12.72
CA PHE A 260 -14.47 7.84 11.59
C PHE A 260 -13.89 6.59 10.96
N TYR A 261 -14.77 5.71 10.54
CA TYR A 261 -14.48 4.54 9.74
C TYR A 261 -14.98 4.80 8.33
N ILE A 262 -14.18 4.42 7.33
CA ILE A 262 -14.45 4.65 5.92
C ILE A 262 -14.23 3.34 5.16
N ALA A 263 -15.12 3.03 4.23
CA ALA A 263 -14.95 1.93 3.30
C ALA A 263 -15.42 2.32 1.89
N ILE A 264 -14.89 1.63 0.88
CA ILE A 264 -15.10 1.96 -0.53
C ILE A 264 -15.49 0.70 -1.31
N GLN A 265 -16.37 0.87 -2.29
CA GLN A 265 -16.55 -0.05 -3.41
C GLN A 265 -16.26 0.66 -4.73
N ALA A 266 -15.59 -0.03 -5.65
CA ALA A 266 -15.47 0.42 -7.03
C ALA A 266 -16.67 -0.07 -7.84
N ILE A 267 -17.17 0.79 -8.73
CA ILE A 267 -18.33 0.52 -9.58
C ILE A 267 -17.85 0.34 -11.01
N ARG A 268 -18.24 -0.76 -11.66
CA ARG A 268 -18.01 -0.98 -13.11
C ARG A 268 -19.13 -0.39 -13.95
N GLU A 269 -20.35 -0.67 -13.52
CA GLU A 269 -21.64 -0.37 -14.12
C GLU A 269 -22.67 -0.40 -12.97
N PRO A 270 -23.87 0.18 -13.12
CA PRO A 270 -24.89 0.13 -12.09
C PRO A 270 -25.12 -1.30 -11.60
N ASN A 271 -25.10 -1.50 -10.27
CA ASN A 271 -25.24 -2.79 -9.59
C ASN A 271 -24.09 -3.80 -9.78
N VAL A 272 -23.00 -3.43 -10.46
CA VAL A 272 -21.79 -4.27 -10.54
C VAL A 272 -20.65 -3.57 -9.81
N THR A 273 -20.44 -3.98 -8.56
CA THR A 273 -19.46 -3.40 -7.66
C THR A 273 -18.40 -4.41 -7.24
N SER A 274 -17.24 -3.91 -6.79
CA SER A 274 -16.27 -4.71 -6.06
C SER A 274 -16.83 -5.19 -4.72
N GLU A 275 -16.13 -6.12 -4.08
CA GLU A 275 -16.24 -6.27 -2.62
C GLU A 275 -15.95 -4.95 -1.89
N VAL A 276 -16.49 -4.81 -0.69
CA VAL A 276 -16.15 -3.71 0.23
C VAL A 276 -14.67 -3.79 0.58
N SER A 277 -13.99 -2.64 0.55
CA SER A 277 -12.57 -2.53 0.87
C SER A 277 -12.23 -2.97 2.30
N ASN A 278 -10.94 -2.97 2.65
CA ASN A 278 -10.57 -2.83 4.06
C ASN A 278 -11.20 -1.55 4.64
N ILE A 279 -11.50 -1.56 5.95
CA ILE A 279 -12.07 -0.38 6.62
C ILE A 279 -10.92 0.48 7.12
N ALA A 280 -10.80 1.67 6.58
CA ALA A 280 -9.84 2.66 7.03
C ALA A 280 -10.39 3.43 8.24
N GLN A 281 -9.50 3.82 9.14
CA GLN A 281 -9.81 4.57 10.35
C GLN A 281 -9.09 5.91 10.34
N ALA A 282 -9.83 7.00 10.52
CA ALA A 282 -9.28 8.33 10.74
C ALA A 282 -9.73 8.85 12.10
N THR A 283 -8.79 9.20 12.98
CA THR A 283 -9.07 9.77 14.30
C THR A 283 -8.60 11.22 14.35
N ASN A 284 -9.51 12.14 14.69
CA ASN A 284 -9.18 13.55 14.87
C ASN A 284 -8.47 13.70 16.21
N PHE A 285 -7.19 14.07 16.19
CA PHE A 285 -6.42 14.32 17.40
C PHE A 285 -5.82 15.72 17.36
N ILE A 286 -6.29 16.58 18.26
CA ILE A 286 -5.72 17.89 18.53
C ILE A 286 -4.87 17.71 19.81
N PRO A 287 -3.53 17.83 19.71
CA PRO A 287 -2.67 17.82 20.89
C PRO A 287 -3.10 18.95 21.84
N PRO A 288 -3.01 18.76 23.17
CA PRO A 288 -3.17 19.86 24.10
C PRO A 288 -2.24 20.99 23.71
N GLN A 289 -2.75 22.22 23.66
CA GLN A 289 -1.91 23.39 23.47
C GLN A 289 -0.93 23.43 24.65
N GLU A 290 0.37 23.43 24.37
CA GLU A 290 1.37 23.60 25.43
C GLU A 290 1.01 24.86 26.21
N PRO A 291 0.94 24.80 27.55
CA PRO A 291 0.66 25.98 28.34
C PRO A 291 1.70 27.02 27.96
N SER A 292 1.26 28.15 27.41
CA SER A 292 2.11 29.32 27.24
C SER A 292 2.56 29.70 28.64
N ILE A 293 3.78 29.30 29.01
CA ILE A 293 4.42 29.81 30.21
C ILE A 293 4.49 31.31 29.96
N PRO A 294 3.76 32.18 30.71
CA PRO A 294 4.03 33.59 30.61
C PRO A 294 5.50 33.76 30.95
N ASP A 295 6.27 34.38 30.06
CA ASP A 295 7.64 34.79 30.34
C ASP A 295 7.58 35.61 31.63
N LEU A 296 7.79 34.94 32.77
CA LEU A 296 8.22 35.59 33.98
C LEU A 296 9.70 35.87 33.72
N GLY A 297 9.92 36.88 32.88
CA GLY A 297 11.18 37.55 32.67
C GLY A 297 11.61 38.06 34.03
N THR A 298 12.25 37.16 34.78
CA THR A 298 12.78 37.44 36.08
C THR A 298 13.99 38.31 35.77
N ASN A 299 13.82 39.60 35.96
CA ASN A 299 14.86 40.61 35.82
C ASN A 299 15.86 40.40 36.97
N ILE A 300 16.62 39.31 36.91
CA ILE A 300 17.76 39.05 37.80
C ILE A 300 18.99 39.63 37.12
N SER A 301 19.02 40.95 37.02
CA SER A 301 20.23 41.69 36.71
C SER A 301 20.11 43.05 37.39
N ALA A 302 21.03 43.30 38.32
CA ALA A 302 21.29 44.56 39.01
C ALA A 302 20.46 44.89 40.28
N ILE A 303 20.57 44.07 41.32
CA ILE A 303 20.78 44.58 42.69
C ILE A 303 21.89 43.75 43.35
N SER A 304 23.12 43.94 42.89
CA SER A 304 24.35 43.36 43.47
C SER A 304 25.26 44.45 44.08
N LEU A 305 24.77 45.67 44.32
CA LEU A 305 25.65 46.74 44.80
C LEU A 305 24.88 47.80 45.60
N ALA A 306 24.49 47.48 46.84
CA ALA A 306 24.17 48.47 47.88
C ALA A 306 23.93 47.89 49.28
N ILE A 307 24.66 46.85 49.73
CA ILE A 307 24.80 46.56 51.18
C ILE A 307 26.24 46.11 51.45
N PHE A 308 27.20 46.99 51.14
CA PHE A 308 28.54 46.98 51.75
C PHE A 308 28.74 48.38 52.31
N GLY A 309 28.30 48.59 53.55
CA GLY A 309 28.39 49.88 54.20
C GLY A 309 27.51 50.00 55.43
N LEU A 310 27.66 49.09 56.40
CA LEU A 310 27.46 49.34 57.85
C LEU A 310 27.53 48.02 58.64
N ALA A 311 28.75 47.57 58.95
CA ALA A 311 29.07 46.81 60.15
C ALA A 311 30.61 46.70 60.30
N VAL A 312 31.31 47.85 60.30
CA VAL A 312 32.59 47.94 61.01
C VAL A 312 32.22 48.04 62.48
N ILE A 313 32.00 46.90 63.12
CA ILE A 313 31.98 46.79 64.58
C ILE A 313 33.34 46.23 64.98
N VAL A 314 34.15 47.12 65.56
CA VAL A 314 34.81 46.92 66.84
C VAL A 314 35.25 45.49 67.15
N SER A 315 36.56 45.25 67.14
CA SER A 315 37.28 44.59 68.23
C SER A 315 38.78 44.74 68.02
N ILE A 316 39.33 45.77 68.67
CA ILE A 316 40.70 45.79 69.18
C ILE A 316 40.70 44.80 70.34
N PHE A 317 41.45 43.69 70.21
CA PHE A 317 42.42 43.17 71.17
C PHE A 317 43.15 41.98 70.52
#